data_AF-A0A8F7V316-F1
#
_entry.id   AF-A0A8F7V316-F1
#
_cell.length_a   1.000
_cell.length_b   1.000
_cell.length_c   1.000
_cell.angle_alpha   90.00
_cell.angle_beta   90.00
_cell.angle_gamma   90.00
#
_symmetry.space_group_name_H-M   'P 1'
#
loop_
_entity.id
_entity.type
_entity.pdbx_description
1 polymer ?
#
loop_
_entity_poly.entity_id
_entity_poly.type
_entity_poly.pdbx_seq_one_letter_code
_entity_poly.pdbx_strand_id
1 'polypeptide(L)'
;MDRLGNTVNMQNNPHFKTKVTALLERLTHDAKLREMIFTAVMDASESCEDRITLTYNNIERIMMVHDAEQGTFDNSLAKLVSAGREMFRLTQLEQIAQEKAKTLNLVDEIEVYLGYQNRLRERLTLMTSAPKMRFFGFSGIKDSDLEEAEIRVKTAEDRQFREWFTLWEPWHKVIERIAPEIWTEILTEKNRIVETGEFIARVNDELRLPNRSDNIVTEVTAGVKVMREIDLRLFNSATERVLAKTDQEHLLKPQWA
;
A
#
# COMPACT_ATOMS: atom_id res chain seq x y z
N MET A 1 18.58 5.67 -8.44
CA MET A 1 18.61 7.07 -8.00
C MET A 1 18.61 8.05 -9.17
N ASP A 2 19.44 7.83 -10.19
CA ASP A 2 19.56 8.74 -11.35
C ASP A 2 18.23 8.99 -12.09
N ARG A 3 17.40 7.96 -12.26
CA ARG A 3 16.07 8.11 -12.88
C ARG A 3 15.15 9.05 -12.08
N LEU A 4 15.07 8.87 -10.76
CA LEU A 4 14.32 9.78 -9.87
C LEU A 4 14.92 11.20 -9.90
N GLY A 5 16.25 11.29 -9.98
CA GLY A 5 17.03 12.52 -10.13
C GLY A 5 16.67 13.35 -11.37
N ASN A 6 16.30 12.68 -12.46
CA ASN A 6 16.01 13.30 -13.75
C ASN A 6 14.52 13.67 -13.93
N THR A 7 13.67 13.40 -12.93
CA THR A 7 12.25 13.80 -12.98
C THR A 7 12.10 15.32 -12.92
N VAL A 8 11.06 15.85 -13.58
CA VAL A 8 10.74 17.29 -13.57
C VAL A 8 10.44 17.73 -12.14
N ASN A 9 9.79 16.87 -11.35
CA ASN A 9 9.58 17.12 -9.93
C ASN A 9 10.87 17.19 -9.12
N MET A 10 11.87 16.32 -9.30
CA MET A 10 13.13 16.47 -8.56
C MET A 10 13.85 17.79 -8.87
N GLN A 11 13.73 18.27 -10.11
CA GLN A 11 14.34 19.53 -10.55
C GLN A 11 13.57 20.76 -10.06
N ASN A 12 12.24 20.69 -10.03
CA ASN A 12 11.37 21.87 -9.87
C ASN A 12 10.45 21.84 -8.64
N ASN A 13 10.45 20.77 -7.85
CA ASN A 13 9.65 20.61 -6.63
C ASN A 13 10.57 20.53 -5.39
N PRO A 14 10.84 21.66 -4.73
CA PRO A 14 11.72 21.70 -3.55
C PRO A 14 11.27 20.78 -2.42
N HIS A 15 9.96 20.58 -2.24
CA HIS A 15 9.45 19.72 -1.19
C HIS A 15 9.72 18.25 -1.50
N PHE A 16 9.53 17.83 -2.76
CA PHE A 16 9.87 16.47 -3.18
C PHE A 16 11.37 16.21 -2.98
N LYS A 17 12.22 17.19 -3.30
CA LYS A 17 13.65 17.13 -3.00
C LYS A 17 13.90 17.00 -1.49
N THR A 18 13.25 17.81 -0.64
CA THR A 18 13.36 17.72 0.82
C THR A 18 12.94 16.34 1.34
N LYS A 19 11.85 15.77 0.83
CA LYS A 19 11.41 14.41 1.19
C LYS A 19 12.48 13.37 0.88
N VAL A 20 13.02 13.40 -0.34
CA VAL A 20 14.06 12.45 -0.77
C VAL A 20 15.35 12.66 0.02
N THR A 21 15.74 13.90 0.33
CA THR A 21 16.88 14.19 1.20
C THR A 21 16.66 13.67 2.62
N ALA A 22 15.49 13.89 3.22
CA ALA A 22 15.17 13.39 4.56
C ALA A 22 15.16 11.85 4.61
N LEU A 23 14.66 11.19 3.57
CA LEU A 23 14.79 9.74 3.40
C LEU A 23 16.26 9.33 3.40
N LEU A 24 17.09 9.95 2.55
CA LEU A 24 18.51 9.60 2.45
C LEU A 24 19.26 9.81 3.76
N GLU A 25 18.99 10.91 4.46
CA GLU A 25 19.54 11.19 5.78
C GLU A 25 19.14 10.11 6.79
N ARG A 26 17.86 9.72 6.82
CA ARG A 26 17.39 8.62 7.66
C ARG A 26 18.14 7.31 7.36
N LEU A 27 18.33 7.00 6.07
CA LEU A 27 19.07 5.81 5.66
C LEU A 27 20.54 5.81 6.10
N THR A 28 21.16 6.97 6.34
CA THR A 28 22.54 7.00 6.88
C THR A 28 22.63 6.55 8.34
N HIS A 29 21.55 6.74 9.11
CA HIS A 29 21.51 6.44 10.55
C HIS A 29 20.85 5.09 10.88
N ASP A 30 20.12 4.50 9.94
CA ASP A 30 19.36 3.26 10.13
C ASP A 30 19.82 2.16 9.17
N ALA A 31 20.72 1.31 9.65
CA ALA A 31 21.34 0.27 8.83
C ALA A 31 20.34 -0.80 8.35
N LYS A 32 19.38 -1.18 9.21
CA LYS A 32 18.38 -2.18 8.87
C LYS A 32 17.40 -1.63 7.83
N LEU A 33 16.90 -0.41 8.02
CA LEU A 33 16.02 0.22 7.03
C LEU A 33 16.72 0.41 5.68
N ARG A 34 18.01 0.79 5.70
CA ARG A 34 18.82 0.92 4.49
C ARG A 34 18.93 -0.39 3.72
N GLU A 35 19.20 -1.49 4.42
CA GLU A 35 19.25 -2.82 3.81
C GLU A 35 17.90 -3.20 3.18
N MET A 36 16.80 -3.07 3.93
CA MET A 36 15.44 -3.37 3.44
C MET A 36 15.09 -2.59 2.17
N ILE A 37 15.37 -1.28 2.14
CA ILE A 37 15.10 -0.43 0.98
C ILE A 37 16.00 -0.80 -0.20
N PHE A 38 17.29 -1.11 0.03
CA PHE A 38 18.20 -1.46 -1.05
C PHE A 38 17.80 -2.78 -1.71
N THR A 39 17.44 -3.80 -0.93
CA THR A 39 16.92 -5.08 -1.46
C THR A 39 15.68 -4.84 -2.32
N ALA A 40 14.70 -4.10 -1.81
CA ALA A 40 13.46 -3.84 -2.53
C ALA A 40 13.66 -3.03 -3.84
N VAL A 41 14.63 -2.10 -3.85
CA VAL A 41 14.98 -1.35 -5.07
C VAL A 41 15.72 -2.23 -6.07
N MET A 42 16.56 -3.16 -5.62
CA MET A 42 17.24 -4.12 -6.48
C MET A 42 16.23 -5.06 -7.15
N ASP A 43 15.30 -5.65 -6.39
CA ASP A 43 14.25 -6.52 -6.92
C ASP A 43 13.40 -5.80 -7.98
N ALA A 44 13.06 -4.53 -7.73
CA ALA A 44 12.32 -3.69 -8.69
C ALA A 44 13.12 -3.34 -9.95
N SER A 45 14.46 -3.33 -9.87
CA SER A 45 15.34 -3.07 -11.02
C SER A 45 15.53 -4.31 -11.90
N GLU A 46 15.33 -5.51 -11.35
CA GLU A 46 15.39 -6.79 -12.06
C GLU A 46 14.07 -7.14 -12.77
N SER A 47 12.93 -6.71 -12.23
CA SER A 47 11.67 -6.75 -12.94
C SER A 47 11.66 -5.65 -14.02
N CYS A 48 11.77 -6.02 -15.31
CA CYS A 48 11.80 -5.09 -16.45
C CYS A 48 10.54 -4.20 -16.63
N GLU A 49 9.65 -4.07 -15.65
CA GLU A 49 8.62 -3.04 -15.62
C GLU A 49 9.14 -1.82 -14.86
N ASP A 50 9.61 -0.87 -15.65
CA ASP A 50 10.43 0.29 -15.31
C ASP A 50 9.68 1.38 -14.51
N ARG A 51 8.93 1.02 -13.45
CA ARG A 51 7.95 1.89 -12.75
C ARG A 51 8.54 2.58 -11.51
N ILE A 52 9.09 3.78 -11.71
CA ILE A 52 9.62 4.63 -10.63
C ILE A 52 8.58 4.90 -9.54
N THR A 53 7.31 5.09 -9.92
CA THR A 53 6.19 5.31 -8.99
C THR A 53 5.97 4.14 -8.04
N LEU A 54 6.00 2.92 -8.58
CA LEU A 54 5.83 1.69 -7.80
C LEU A 54 6.95 1.56 -6.78
N THR A 55 8.20 1.78 -7.20
CA THR A 55 9.36 1.75 -6.31
C THR A 55 9.25 2.82 -5.23
N TYR A 56 8.80 4.03 -5.56
CA TYR A 56 8.61 5.12 -4.59
C TYR A 56 7.58 4.77 -3.51
N ASN A 57 6.40 4.29 -3.92
CA ASN A 57 5.37 3.86 -2.98
C ASN A 57 5.80 2.63 -2.16
N ASN A 58 6.59 1.73 -2.74
CA ASN A 58 7.16 0.59 -2.03
C ASN A 58 8.13 1.05 -0.93
N ILE A 59 8.95 2.07 -1.17
CA ILE A 59 9.84 2.64 -0.15
C ILE A 59 9.03 3.21 1.03
N GLU A 60 7.97 3.98 0.78
CA GLU A 60 7.11 4.51 1.85
C GLU A 60 6.48 3.36 2.66
N ARG A 61 6.05 2.28 2.00
CA ARG A 61 5.54 1.06 2.67
C ARG A 61 6.59 0.42 3.57
N ILE A 62 7.81 0.22 3.08
CA ILE A 62 8.92 -0.38 3.84
C ILE A 62 9.27 0.45 5.07
N MET A 63 9.26 1.79 4.94
CA MET A 63 9.46 2.68 6.08
C MET A 63 8.37 2.48 7.14
N MET A 64 7.10 2.36 6.75
CA MET A 64 6.00 2.10 7.69
C MET A 64 6.10 0.74 8.37
N VAL A 65 6.52 -0.31 7.64
CA VAL A 65 6.80 -1.63 8.23
C VAL A 65 7.90 -1.50 9.28
N HIS A 66 9.00 -0.84 8.93
CA HIS A 66 10.10 -0.62 9.86
C HIS A 66 9.66 0.18 11.10
N ASP A 67 8.90 1.26 10.93
CA ASP A 67 8.38 2.08 12.03
C ASP A 67 7.46 1.28 12.96
N ALA A 68 6.64 0.39 12.39
CA ALA A 68 5.81 -0.55 13.14
C ALA A 68 6.64 -1.58 13.91
N GLU A 69 7.69 -2.15 13.31
CA GLU A 69 8.60 -3.08 13.98
C GLU A 69 9.31 -2.45 15.19
N GLN A 70 9.64 -1.15 15.10
CA GLN A 70 10.25 -0.38 16.19
C GLN A 70 9.23 0.06 17.26
N GLY A 71 7.94 -0.25 17.09
CA GLY A 71 6.90 0.07 18.06
C GLY A 71 6.40 1.51 18.03
N THR A 72 6.63 2.26 16.94
CA THR A 72 6.21 3.66 16.78
C THR A 72 4.71 3.85 17.00
N PHE A 73 3.92 2.82 16.70
CA PHE A 73 2.46 2.84 16.75
C PHE A 73 1.86 2.12 17.95
N ASP A 74 2.67 1.48 18.81
CA ASP A 74 2.20 0.62 19.91
C ASP A 74 1.22 1.36 20.84
N ASN A 75 1.42 2.67 21.04
CA ASN A 75 0.60 3.51 21.92
C ASN A 75 -0.47 4.33 21.17
N SER A 76 -0.65 4.15 19.86
CA SER A 76 -1.51 5.02 19.07
C SER A 76 -1.99 4.39 17.77
N LEU A 77 -2.97 3.46 17.84
CA LEU A 77 -3.57 2.85 16.65
C LEU A 77 -4.23 3.86 15.72
N ALA A 78 -4.77 4.97 16.25
CA ALA A 78 -5.33 6.05 15.45
C ALA A 78 -4.31 6.64 14.45
N LYS A 79 -3.04 6.76 14.84
CA LYS A 79 -1.96 7.23 13.95
C LYS A 79 -1.66 6.19 12.87
N LEU A 80 -1.62 4.91 13.23
CA LEU A 80 -1.42 3.82 12.27
C LEU A 80 -2.55 3.76 11.25
N VAL A 81 -3.81 3.84 11.71
CA VAL A 81 -4.98 3.83 10.83
C VAL A 81 -4.97 5.05 9.91
N SER A 82 -4.64 6.24 10.43
CA SER A 82 -4.51 7.44 9.60
C SER A 82 -3.42 7.28 8.52
N ALA A 83 -2.26 6.71 8.87
CA ALA A 83 -1.19 6.43 7.92
C ALA A 83 -1.61 5.38 6.88
N GLY A 84 -2.31 4.33 7.31
CA GLY A 84 -2.86 3.30 6.44
C GLY A 84 -3.88 3.87 5.45
N ARG A 85 -4.78 4.76 5.88
CA ARG A 85 -5.76 5.43 5.00
C ARG A 85 -5.07 6.28 3.94
N GLU A 86 -4.06 7.05 4.34
CA GLU A 86 -3.28 7.82 3.38
C GLU A 86 -2.57 6.89 2.38
N MET A 87 -1.91 5.84 2.84
CA MET A 87 -1.23 4.86 1.98
C MET A 87 -2.21 4.16 1.03
N PHE A 88 -3.41 3.84 1.49
CA PHE A 88 -4.49 3.29 0.66
C PHE A 88 -4.83 4.26 -0.48
N ARG A 89 -5.08 5.54 -0.17
CA ARG A 89 -5.39 6.57 -1.17
C ARG A 89 -4.24 6.74 -2.17
N LEU A 90 -3.00 6.74 -1.70
CA LEU A 90 -1.82 6.82 -2.56
C LEU A 90 -1.72 5.62 -3.51
N THR A 91 -2.01 4.41 -3.03
CA THR A 91 -2.06 3.19 -3.87
C THR A 91 -3.16 3.29 -4.94
N GLN A 92 -4.34 3.83 -4.59
CA GLN A 92 -5.40 4.06 -5.57
C GLN A 92 -5.00 5.12 -6.62
N LEU A 93 -4.33 6.20 -6.19
CA LEU A 93 -3.83 7.23 -7.10
C LEU A 93 -2.72 6.73 -8.03
N GLU A 94 -1.88 5.80 -7.57
CA GLU A 94 -0.88 5.15 -8.42
C GLU A 94 -1.55 4.40 -9.59
N GLN A 95 -2.58 3.60 -9.30
CA GLN A 95 -3.34 2.88 -10.34
C GLN A 95 -3.99 3.84 -11.34
N ILE A 96 -4.63 4.91 -10.84
CA ILE A 96 -5.24 5.94 -11.68
C ILE A 96 -4.18 6.64 -12.54
N ALA A 97 -3.01 6.96 -11.98
CA ALA A 97 -1.91 7.57 -12.69
C ALA A 97 -1.35 6.65 -13.79
N GLN A 98 -1.23 5.35 -13.51
CA GLN A 98 -0.83 4.33 -14.49
C GLN A 98 -1.81 4.22 -15.66
N GLU A 99 -3.11 4.17 -15.37
CA GLU A 99 -4.15 4.17 -16.38
C GLU A 99 -4.09 5.44 -17.24
N LYS A 100 -3.92 6.60 -16.60
CA LYS A 100 -3.83 7.89 -17.29
C LYS A 100 -2.57 8.02 -18.12
N ALA A 101 -1.41 7.61 -17.62
CA ALA A 101 -0.13 7.69 -18.32
C ALA A 101 -0.17 6.93 -19.66
N LYS A 102 -0.87 5.79 -19.72
CA LYS A 102 -1.09 5.04 -20.97
C LYS A 102 -1.85 5.83 -22.05
N THR A 103 -2.59 6.87 -21.67
CA THR A 103 -3.34 7.73 -22.59
C THR A 103 -2.55 8.96 -23.04
N LEU A 104 -1.43 9.25 -22.38
CA LEU A 104 -0.62 10.43 -22.62
C LEU A 104 0.64 10.05 -23.40
N ASN A 105 0.95 10.81 -24.45
CA ASN A 105 2.22 10.68 -25.14
C ASN A 105 3.29 11.50 -24.39
N LEU A 106 4.48 10.92 -24.19
CA LEU A 106 5.68 11.62 -23.72
C LEU A 106 5.64 12.16 -22.27
N VAL A 107 4.69 11.73 -21.43
CA VAL A 107 4.64 12.09 -20.01
C VAL A 107 5.09 10.91 -19.16
N ASP A 108 6.00 11.14 -18.21
CA ASP A 108 6.46 10.12 -17.26
C ASP A 108 5.34 9.78 -16.25
N GLU A 109 5.16 8.50 -15.94
CA GLU A 109 4.15 8.00 -15.01
C GLU A 109 4.26 8.68 -13.63
N ILE A 110 5.50 8.91 -13.17
CA ILE A 110 5.74 9.56 -11.87
C ILE A 110 5.23 11.01 -11.87
N GLU A 111 5.29 11.71 -12.99
CA GLU A 111 4.82 13.09 -13.11
C GLU A 111 3.28 13.16 -13.08
N VAL A 112 2.61 12.19 -13.69
CA VAL A 112 1.15 12.05 -13.59
C VAL A 112 0.75 11.74 -12.15
N TYR A 113 1.44 10.81 -11.50
CA TYR A 113 1.17 10.44 -10.11
C TYR A 113 1.36 11.61 -9.14
N LEU A 114 2.50 12.30 -9.20
CA LEU A 114 2.79 13.48 -8.37
C LEU A 114 1.82 14.64 -8.67
N GLY A 115 1.37 14.75 -9.92
CA GLY A 115 0.30 15.67 -10.32
C GLY A 115 -1.02 15.40 -9.59
N TYR A 116 -1.48 14.14 -9.57
CA TYR A 116 -2.67 13.76 -8.80
C TYR A 116 -2.49 13.99 -7.30
N GLN A 117 -1.37 13.52 -6.71
CA GLN A 117 -1.09 13.72 -5.28
C GLN A 117 -1.16 15.20 -4.87
N ASN A 118 -0.53 16.09 -5.64
CA ASN A 118 -0.53 17.50 -5.30
C ASN A 118 -1.91 18.14 -5.46
N ARG A 119 -2.59 17.87 -6.58
CA ARG A 119 -3.87 18.52 -6.90
C ARG A 119 -5.03 17.99 -6.07
N LEU A 120 -4.95 16.75 -5.59
CA LEU A 120 -5.97 16.13 -4.72
C LEU A 120 -5.61 16.14 -3.23
N ARG A 121 -4.46 16.73 -2.86
CA ARG A 121 -3.97 16.75 -1.48
C ARG A 121 -5.04 17.14 -0.45
N GLU A 122 -5.67 18.29 -0.64
CA GLU A 122 -6.66 18.82 0.31
C GLU A 122 -7.92 17.96 0.31
N ARG A 123 -8.37 17.53 -0.88
CA ARG A 123 -9.61 16.79 -1.08
C ARG A 123 -9.57 15.35 -0.55
N LEU A 124 -8.37 14.75 -0.55
CA LEU A 124 -8.09 13.40 -0.06
C LEU A 124 -7.29 13.38 1.25
N THR A 125 -7.06 14.54 1.86
CA THR A 125 -6.32 14.70 3.13
C THR A 125 -4.96 13.99 3.12
N LEU A 126 -4.17 14.19 2.05
CA LEU A 126 -2.84 13.60 1.91
C LEU A 126 -1.82 14.42 2.73
N MET A 127 -1.63 14.04 3.99
CA MET A 127 -0.85 14.81 4.95
C MET A 127 0.66 14.74 4.68
N THR A 128 1.13 13.63 4.13
CA THR A 128 2.51 13.45 3.69
C THR A 128 2.80 14.13 2.36
N SER A 129 1.81 14.48 1.54
CA SER A 129 2.07 15.11 0.22
C SER A 129 2.65 16.52 0.33
N ALA A 130 3.29 17.03 -0.72
CA ALA A 130 3.84 18.40 -0.78
C ALA A 130 2.74 19.48 -0.75
N PRO A 131 2.98 20.71 -0.22
CA PRO A 131 2.00 21.79 -0.31
C PRO A 131 1.61 22.08 -1.76
N LYS A 132 0.44 22.67 -1.98
CA LYS A 132 -0.08 23.03 -3.32
C LYS A 132 0.99 23.82 -4.08
N MET A 133 1.49 23.29 -5.20
CA MET A 133 2.49 23.99 -6.01
C MET A 133 1.90 24.49 -7.32
N ARG A 134 2.40 25.63 -7.79
CA ARG A 134 1.91 26.38 -8.96
C ARG A 134 2.30 25.77 -10.31
N PHE A 135 3.23 24.82 -10.35
CA PHE A 135 3.82 24.32 -11.61
C PHE A 135 3.52 22.84 -11.82
N PHE A 136 2.33 22.53 -12.36
CA PHE A 136 1.96 21.18 -12.83
C PHE A 136 1.35 21.18 -14.24
N GLY A 137 1.60 22.23 -15.03
CA GLY A 137 1.10 22.34 -16.40
C GLY A 137 1.57 21.24 -17.36
N PHE A 138 2.38 20.28 -16.90
CA PHE A 138 3.01 19.23 -17.70
C PHE A 138 2.44 17.82 -17.50
N SER A 139 1.51 17.61 -16.55
CA SER A 139 0.97 16.26 -16.28
C SER A 139 -0.14 15.81 -17.23
N GLY A 140 -0.70 16.71 -18.05
CA GLY A 140 -1.83 16.40 -18.95
C GLY A 140 -3.15 16.07 -18.23
N ILE A 141 -3.23 16.29 -16.91
CA ILE A 141 -4.40 16.01 -16.06
C ILE A 141 -5.41 17.17 -16.16
N LYS A 142 -6.62 16.85 -16.61
CA LYS A 142 -7.75 17.79 -16.68
C LYS A 142 -8.52 17.84 -15.35
N ASP A 143 -9.35 18.85 -15.17
CA ASP A 143 -10.19 18.96 -13.96
C ASP A 143 -11.18 17.80 -13.84
N SER A 144 -11.74 17.32 -14.96
CA SER A 144 -12.60 16.13 -15.00
C SER A 144 -11.88 14.87 -14.53
N ASP A 145 -10.58 14.72 -14.87
CA ASP A 145 -9.77 13.58 -14.41
C ASP A 145 -9.60 13.62 -12.87
N LEU A 146 -9.49 14.81 -12.29
CA LEU A 146 -9.39 14.98 -10.83
C LEU A 146 -10.68 14.65 -10.10
N GLU A 147 -11.82 15.09 -10.64
CA GLU A 147 -13.14 14.80 -10.07
C GLU A 147 -13.42 13.29 -10.08
N GLU A 148 -13.14 12.64 -11.20
CA GLU A 148 -13.26 11.19 -11.32
C GLU A 148 -12.34 10.45 -10.34
N ALA A 149 -11.07 10.86 -10.26
CA ALA A 149 -10.10 10.26 -9.35
C ALA A 149 -10.52 10.43 -7.88
N GLU A 150 -10.99 11.61 -7.49
CA GLU A 150 -11.48 11.87 -6.14
C GLU A 150 -12.65 10.94 -5.77
N ILE A 151 -13.66 10.84 -6.63
CA ILE A 151 -14.84 9.98 -6.41
C ILE A 151 -14.41 8.52 -6.30
N ARG A 152 -13.55 8.06 -7.22
CA ARG A 152 -13.06 6.68 -7.25
C ARG A 152 -12.29 6.33 -5.98
N VAL A 153 -11.40 7.20 -5.51
CA VAL A 153 -10.61 6.97 -4.30
C VAL A 153 -11.50 6.93 -3.05
N LYS A 154 -12.40 7.91 -2.88
CA LYS A 154 -13.31 7.95 -1.72
C LYS A 154 -14.23 6.73 -1.66
N THR A 155 -14.81 6.38 -2.81
CA THR A 155 -15.68 5.20 -2.93
C THR A 155 -14.92 3.90 -2.64
N ALA A 156 -13.68 3.78 -3.13
CA ALA A 156 -12.85 2.63 -2.86
C ALA A 156 -12.50 2.52 -1.37
N GLU A 157 -12.15 3.64 -0.71
CA GLU A 157 -11.80 3.63 0.71
C GLU A 157 -12.97 3.16 1.57
N ASP A 158 -14.17 3.71 1.37
CA ASP A 158 -15.33 3.31 2.17
C ASP A 158 -15.71 1.83 2.01
N ARG A 159 -15.42 1.25 0.83
CA ARG A 159 -15.77 -0.14 0.53
C ARG A 159 -14.68 -1.15 0.90
N GLN A 160 -13.42 -0.77 0.73
CA GLN A 160 -12.31 -1.73 0.67
C GLN A 160 -11.27 -1.51 1.77
N PHE A 161 -11.27 -0.35 2.44
CA PHE A 161 -10.19 0.00 3.37
C PHE A 161 -10.06 -0.98 4.53
N ARG A 162 -11.17 -1.46 5.10
CA ARG A 162 -11.13 -2.43 6.22
C ARG A 162 -10.40 -3.71 5.83
N GLU A 163 -10.80 -4.34 4.73
CA GLU A 163 -10.16 -5.58 4.26
C GLU A 163 -8.70 -5.35 3.85
N TRP A 164 -8.42 -4.21 3.21
CA TRP A 164 -7.06 -3.82 2.86
C TRP A 164 -6.18 -3.66 4.11
N PHE A 165 -6.66 -2.94 5.12
CA PHE A 165 -5.94 -2.69 6.38
C PHE A 165 -5.72 -3.97 7.17
N THR A 166 -6.71 -4.86 7.21
CA THR A 166 -6.62 -6.18 7.84
C THR A 166 -5.47 -7.02 7.27
N LEU A 167 -5.17 -6.88 5.98
CA LEU A 167 -4.08 -7.59 5.30
C LEU A 167 -2.78 -6.77 5.22
N TRP A 168 -2.73 -5.60 5.83
CA TRP A 168 -1.63 -4.67 5.70
C TRP A 168 -0.49 -5.04 6.66
N GLU A 169 0.72 -5.23 6.12
CA GLU A 169 1.87 -5.72 6.89
C GLU A 169 2.25 -4.86 8.12
N PRO A 170 2.30 -3.51 8.06
CA PRO A 170 2.53 -2.70 9.25
C PRO A 170 1.52 -2.96 10.37
N TRP A 171 0.27 -3.27 10.03
CA TRP A 171 -0.73 -3.65 11.02
C TRP A 171 -0.42 -4.99 11.67
N HIS A 172 0.00 -5.99 10.89
CA HIS A 172 0.44 -7.28 11.42
C HIS A 172 1.62 -7.14 12.40
N LYS A 173 2.60 -6.28 12.07
CA LYS A 173 3.73 -5.98 12.97
C LYS A 173 3.30 -5.33 14.27
N VAL A 174 2.28 -4.48 14.23
CA VAL A 174 1.70 -3.90 15.46
C VAL A 174 0.95 -4.96 16.26
N ILE A 175 0.12 -5.81 15.63
CA ILE A 175 -0.57 -6.92 16.34
C ILE A 175 0.44 -7.83 17.03
N GLU A 176 1.51 -8.23 16.34
CA GLU A 176 2.58 -9.07 16.89
C GLU A 176 3.16 -8.49 18.19
N ARG A 177 3.25 -7.16 18.28
CA ARG A 177 3.82 -6.46 19.43
C ARG A 177 2.82 -6.21 20.57
N ILE A 178 1.61 -5.76 20.25
CA ILE A 178 0.63 -5.32 21.26
C ILE A 178 -0.34 -6.41 21.71
N ALA A 179 -0.48 -7.48 20.92
CA ALA A 179 -1.35 -8.63 21.19
C ALA A 179 -0.68 -9.94 20.73
N PRO A 180 0.50 -10.29 21.28
CA PRO A 180 1.26 -11.48 20.89
C PRO A 180 0.48 -12.79 21.07
N GLU A 181 -0.45 -12.83 22.02
CA GLU A 181 -1.35 -13.96 22.22
C GLU A 181 -2.27 -14.19 21.01
N ILE A 182 -2.88 -13.11 20.50
CA ILE A 182 -3.75 -13.17 19.31
C ILE A 182 -2.92 -13.53 18.08
N TRP A 183 -1.75 -12.93 17.94
CA TRP A 183 -0.82 -13.23 16.84
C TRP A 183 -0.45 -14.71 16.79
N THR A 184 -0.08 -15.30 17.93
CA THR A 184 0.32 -16.70 18.04
C THR A 184 -0.84 -17.64 17.69
N GLU A 185 -2.06 -17.33 18.14
CA GLU A 185 -3.27 -18.09 17.78
C GLU A 185 -3.51 -18.09 16.27
N ILE A 186 -3.39 -16.92 15.61
CA ILE A 186 -3.57 -16.80 14.15
C ILE A 186 -2.52 -17.60 13.39
N LEU A 187 -1.24 -17.51 13.76
CA LEU A 187 -0.18 -18.25 13.08
C LEU A 187 -0.32 -19.77 13.28
N THR A 188 -0.76 -20.18 14.47
CA THR A 188 -1.02 -21.60 14.76
C THR A 188 -2.15 -22.13 13.89
N GLU A 189 -3.25 -21.38 13.75
CA GLU A 189 -4.36 -21.78 12.88
C GLU A 189 -3.96 -21.75 11.39
N LYS A 190 -3.16 -20.77 10.96
CA LYS A 190 -2.63 -20.71 9.59
C LYS A 190 -1.76 -21.93 9.28
N ASN A 191 -0.87 -22.33 10.20
CA ASN A 191 -0.05 -23.53 10.06
C ASN A 191 -0.91 -24.80 10.01
N ARG A 192 -1.92 -24.92 10.89
CA ARG A 192 -2.86 -26.05 10.89
C ARG A 192 -3.55 -26.22 9.53
N ILE A 193 -4.00 -25.12 8.91
CA ILE A 193 -4.67 -25.15 7.59
C ILE A 193 -3.75 -25.71 6.50
N VAL A 194 -2.46 -25.35 6.54
CA VAL A 194 -1.46 -25.86 5.59
C VAL A 194 -1.15 -27.33 5.88
N GLU A 195 -0.89 -27.69 7.13
CA GLU A 195 -0.49 -29.05 7.55
C GLU A 195 -1.61 -30.08 7.34
N THR A 196 -2.87 -29.69 7.56
CA THR A 196 -4.03 -30.58 7.35
C THR A 196 -4.41 -30.78 5.89
N GLY A 197 -3.77 -30.05 4.96
CA GLY A 197 -4.10 -30.08 3.54
C GLY A 197 -5.37 -29.32 3.17
N GLU A 198 -6.00 -28.60 4.12
CA GLU A 198 -7.18 -27.77 3.88
C GLU A 198 -6.91 -26.72 2.79
N PHE A 199 -5.72 -26.09 2.83
CA PHE A 199 -5.30 -25.16 1.78
C PHE A 199 -5.34 -25.81 0.38
N ILE A 200 -4.72 -26.98 0.22
CA ILE A 200 -4.65 -27.70 -1.05
C ILE A 200 -6.04 -28.15 -1.51
N ALA A 201 -6.89 -28.62 -0.58
CA ALA A 201 -8.27 -28.99 -0.88
C ALA A 201 -9.06 -27.79 -1.46
N ARG A 202 -8.94 -26.61 -0.84
CA ARG A 202 -9.60 -25.39 -1.32
C ARG A 202 -9.06 -24.92 -2.67
N VAL A 203 -7.76 -25.03 -2.92
CA VAL A 203 -7.17 -24.73 -4.24
C VAL A 203 -7.75 -25.66 -5.31
N ASN A 204 -7.85 -26.96 -5.01
CA ASN A 204 -8.44 -27.93 -5.93
C ASN A 204 -9.91 -27.63 -6.22
N ASP A 205 -10.69 -27.20 -5.22
CA ASP A 205 -12.09 -26.81 -5.42
C ASP A 205 -12.22 -25.54 -6.27
N GLU A 206 -11.34 -24.55 -6.09
CA GLU A 206 -11.28 -23.35 -6.95
C GLU A 206 -10.93 -23.70 -8.41
N LEU A 207 -10.05 -24.68 -8.62
CA LEU A 207 -9.67 -25.15 -9.96
C LEU A 207 -10.77 -25.95 -10.67
N ARG A 208 -11.68 -26.57 -9.92
CA ARG A 208 -12.84 -27.30 -10.45
C ARG A 208 -13.96 -26.39 -10.96
N LEU A 209 -13.87 -25.08 -10.72
CA LEU A 209 -14.89 -24.13 -11.21
C LEU A 209 -14.94 -24.10 -12.75
N PRO A 210 -16.13 -23.93 -13.36
CA PRO A 210 -16.26 -23.85 -14.81
C PRO A 210 -15.40 -22.73 -15.42
N ASN A 211 -14.97 -22.91 -16.68
CA ASN A 211 -14.18 -21.94 -17.46
C ASN A 211 -12.74 -21.67 -16.95
N ARG A 212 -12.15 -22.59 -16.18
CA ARG A 212 -10.72 -22.54 -15.83
C ARG A 212 -9.88 -23.24 -16.89
N SER A 213 -8.83 -22.56 -17.39
CA SER A 213 -7.84 -23.18 -18.27
C SER A 213 -6.87 -24.04 -17.47
N ASP A 214 -6.58 -25.25 -17.95
CA ASP A 214 -5.58 -26.13 -17.35
C ASP A 214 -4.17 -25.64 -17.68
N ASN A 215 -3.64 -24.74 -16.86
CA ASN A 215 -2.28 -24.22 -16.96
C ASN A 215 -1.77 -23.72 -15.61
N ILE A 216 -0.45 -23.60 -15.50
CA ILE A 216 0.25 -23.20 -14.28
C ILE A 216 -0.14 -21.79 -13.78
N VAL A 217 -0.51 -20.88 -14.68
CA VAL A 217 -0.95 -19.52 -14.30
C VAL A 217 -2.28 -19.58 -13.56
N THR A 218 -3.22 -20.43 -14.01
CA THR A 218 -4.49 -20.67 -13.33
C THR A 218 -4.28 -21.27 -11.95
N GLU A 219 -3.39 -22.26 -11.83
CA GLU A 219 -3.05 -22.89 -10.55
C GLU A 219 -2.46 -21.89 -9.55
N VAL A 220 -1.48 -21.10 -9.98
CA VAL A 220 -0.88 -20.05 -9.15
C VAL A 220 -1.93 -19.01 -8.74
N THR A 221 -2.79 -18.59 -9.68
CA THR A 221 -3.85 -17.61 -9.39
C THR A 221 -4.87 -18.15 -8.38
N ALA A 222 -5.26 -19.42 -8.50
CA ALA A 222 -6.14 -20.09 -7.55
C ALA A 222 -5.49 -20.17 -6.15
N GLY A 223 -4.20 -20.57 -6.10
CA GLY A 223 -3.41 -20.58 -4.87
C GLY A 223 -3.36 -19.22 -4.16
N VAL A 224 -3.04 -18.16 -4.90
CA VAL A 224 -2.98 -16.79 -4.36
C VAL A 224 -4.35 -16.33 -3.86
N LYS A 225 -5.42 -16.61 -4.60
CA LYS A 225 -6.80 -16.27 -4.19
C LYS A 225 -7.17 -16.97 -2.89
N VAL A 226 -6.98 -18.29 -2.81
CA VAL A 226 -7.31 -19.09 -1.62
C VAL A 226 -6.49 -18.66 -0.41
N MET A 227 -5.19 -18.38 -0.60
CA MET A 227 -4.33 -17.87 0.47
C MET A 227 -4.86 -16.53 0.99
N ARG A 228 -5.21 -15.60 0.09
CA ARG A 228 -5.78 -14.30 0.45
C ARG A 228 -7.09 -14.43 1.23
N GLU A 229 -7.97 -15.35 0.85
CA GLU A 229 -9.23 -15.60 1.57
C GLU A 229 -8.99 -16.17 2.98
N ILE A 230 -8.03 -17.08 3.13
CA ILE A 230 -7.63 -17.61 4.44
C ILE A 230 -7.08 -16.49 5.32
N ASP A 231 -6.12 -15.73 4.79
CA ASP A 231 -5.49 -14.63 5.52
C ASP A 231 -6.52 -13.58 5.92
N LEU A 232 -7.43 -13.20 5.02
CA LEU A 232 -8.45 -12.21 5.33
C LEU A 232 -9.37 -12.70 6.46
N ARG A 233 -9.82 -13.97 6.41
CA ARG A 233 -10.66 -14.55 7.47
C ARG A 233 -9.94 -14.52 8.83
N LEU A 234 -8.70 -14.96 8.86
CA LEU A 234 -7.92 -15.08 10.10
C LEU A 234 -7.58 -13.69 10.67
N PHE A 235 -7.01 -12.81 9.84
CA PHE A 235 -6.60 -11.49 10.29
C PHE A 235 -7.78 -10.55 10.55
N ASN A 236 -8.95 -10.75 9.93
CA ASN A 236 -10.13 -9.94 10.27
C ASN A 236 -10.58 -10.23 11.72
N SER A 237 -10.57 -11.50 12.13
CA SER A 237 -10.82 -11.89 13.52
C SER A 237 -9.81 -11.26 14.48
N ALA A 238 -8.51 -11.30 14.16
CA ALA A 238 -7.50 -10.63 14.96
C ALA A 238 -7.73 -9.11 15.05
N THR A 239 -8.03 -8.48 13.92
CA THR A 239 -8.26 -7.04 13.84
C THR A 239 -9.44 -6.61 14.72
N GLU A 240 -10.55 -7.34 14.65
CA GLU A 240 -11.73 -7.09 15.49
C GLU A 240 -11.42 -7.24 16.97
N ARG A 241 -10.73 -8.31 17.37
CA ARG A 241 -10.37 -8.57 18.77
C ARG A 241 -9.43 -7.50 19.33
N VAL A 242 -8.43 -7.07 18.56
CA VAL A 242 -7.47 -6.05 19.02
C VAL A 242 -8.14 -4.68 19.15
N LEU A 243 -8.96 -4.29 18.18
CA LEU A 243 -9.69 -3.01 18.24
C LEU A 243 -10.72 -3.01 19.37
N ALA A 244 -11.43 -4.11 19.61
CA ALA A 244 -12.39 -4.22 20.72
C ALA A 244 -11.70 -4.19 22.09
N LYS A 245 -10.54 -4.83 22.25
CA LYS A 245 -9.74 -4.77 23.48
C LYS A 245 -9.27 -3.35 23.82
N THR A 246 -9.20 -2.47 22.81
CA THR A 246 -8.74 -1.08 22.93
C THR A 246 -9.86 -0.03 22.84
N ASP A 247 -11.13 -0.44 22.65
CA ASP A 247 -12.28 0.45 22.41
C ASP A 247 -12.09 1.37 21.18
N GLN A 248 -11.48 0.83 20.11
CA GLN A 248 -11.09 1.57 18.91
C GLN A 248 -11.72 1.04 17.61
N GLU A 249 -12.80 0.28 17.68
CA GLU A 249 -13.50 -0.27 16.51
C GLU A 249 -14.00 0.81 15.54
N HIS A 250 -14.26 2.01 16.07
CA HIS A 250 -14.67 3.16 15.29
C HIS A 250 -13.61 3.61 14.26
N LEU A 251 -12.31 3.29 14.47
CA LEU A 251 -11.22 3.73 13.59
C LEU A 251 -11.34 3.18 12.15
N LEU A 252 -11.94 2.00 11.97
CA LEU A 252 -12.08 1.36 10.65
C LEU A 252 -13.46 1.56 10.00
N LYS A 253 -14.30 2.46 10.54
CA LYS A 253 -15.58 2.82 9.89
C LYS A 253 -15.33 3.56 8.55
N PRO A 254 -16.31 3.56 7.63
CA PRO A 254 -16.27 4.41 6.43
C PRO A 254 -16.00 5.87 6.81
N GLN A 255 -15.19 6.56 6.01
CA GLN A 255 -14.76 7.93 6.29
C GLN A 255 -15.55 8.96 5.46
N TRP A 256 -15.97 8.61 4.24
CA TRP A 256 -16.52 9.56 3.28
C TRP A 256 -18.04 9.46 3.09
N ALA A 257 -18.69 8.54 3.81
CA ALA A 257 -20.12 8.24 3.74
C ALA A 257 -21.02 9.35 4.31
#